data_AF-A0A497L4D9-F1
#
_entry.id   AF-A0A497L4D9-F1
#
_cell.length_a   1.000
_cell.length_b   1.000
_cell.length_c   1.000
_cell.angle_alpha   90.00
_cell.angle_beta   90.00
_cell.angle_gamma   90.00
#
_symmetry.space_group_name_H-M   'P 1'
#
loop_
_entity.id
_entity.type
_entity.pdbx_description
1 polymer ?
#
loop_
_entity_poly.entity_id
_entity_poly.type
_entity_poly.pdbx_seq_one_letter_code
_entity_poly.pdbx_strand_id
1 'polypeptide(L)'
;MGREVSLSELEDLLDGLVDDFSILRPEDVRPQRPEELRPDARSSLVHVTALKHTVGRYRSGGWWNNRYLHVRAVNEAVSAFLASRGFRCVGPSPHGHSRRTLMPKLQFKPMAVAAGLGWMGKNNLVIHPSSARG
;
A
#
# COMPACT_ATOMS: atom_id res chain seq x y z
N MET A 1 -4.06 -6.65 -27.51
CA MET A 1 -4.65 -5.52 -26.75
C MET A 1 -4.11 -5.57 -25.34
N GLY A 2 -3.41 -4.52 -24.90
CA GLY A 2 -3.08 -4.36 -23.48
C GLY A 2 -4.38 -4.23 -22.70
N ARG A 3 -4.58 -5.04 -21.67
CA ARG A 3 -5.66 -4.80 -20.73
C ARG A 3 -5.23 -3.61 -19.88
N GLU A 4 -6.13 -2.65 -19.68
CA GLU A 4 -5.94 -1.51 -18.78
C GLU A 4 -6.99 -1.60 -17.68
N VAL A 5 -6.60 -1.19 -16.48
CA VAL A 5 -7.52 -0.95 -15.34
C VAL A 5 -7.66 0.55 -15.24
N SER A 6 -8.89 1.05 -15.26
CA SER A 6 -9.12 2.49 -15.10
C SER A 6 -8.92 2.92 -13.64
N LEU A 7 -8.58 4.19 -13.44
CA LEU A 7 -8.47 4.77 -12.10
C LEU A 7 -9.81 4.69 -11.34
N SER A 8 -10.93 4.94 -12.03
CA SER A 8 -12.27 4.89 -11.41
C SER A 8 -12.60 3.51 -10.85
N GLU A 9 -12.20 2.43 -11.50
CA GLU A 9 -12.45 1.08 -10.97
C GLU A 9 -11.61 0.77 -9.72
N LEU A 10 -10.43 1.38 -9.60
CA LEU A 10 -9.62 1.29 -8.39
C LEU A 10 -10.19 2.17 -7.28
N GLU A 11 -10.70 3.36 -7.60
CA GLU A 11 -11.41 4.24 -6.67
C GLU A 11 -12.63 3.51 -6.08
N ASP A 12 -13.47 2.93 -6.94
CA ASP A 12 -14.65 2.17 -6.52
C ASP A 12 -14.29 0.97 -5.63
N LEU A 13 -13.21 0.26 -5.95
CA LEU A 13 -12.73 -0.87 -5.15
C LEU A 13 -12.23 -0.44 -3.77
N LEU A 14 -11.57 0.72 -3.70
CA LEU A 14 -10.86 1.20 -2.52
C LEU A 14 -11.70 2.14 -1.65
N ASP A 15 -12.88 2.55 -2.12
CA ASP A 15 -13.79 3.41 -1.38
C ASP A 15 -14.11 2.84 0.00
N GLY A 16 -13.96 3.69 1.02
CA GLY A 16 -14.12 3.31 2.43
C GLY A 16 -13.08 2.33 3.00
N LEU A 17 -12.15 1.79 2.19
CA LEU A 17 -11.10 0.87 2.65
C LEU A 17 -9.78 1.57 2.95
N VAL A 18 -9.47 2.65 2.23
CA VAL A 18 -8.23 3.42 2.38
C VAL A 18 -8.57 4.91 2.44
N ASP A 19 -7.67 5.71 3.01
CA ASP A 19 -7.86 7.17 3.07
C ASP A 19 -7.39 7.87 1.80
N ASP A 20 -6.36 7.32 1.15
CA ASP A 20 -5.83 7.81 -0.12
C ASP A 20 -4.97 6.72 -0.78
N PHE A 21 -4.78 6.81 -2.09
CA PHE A 21 -3.90 5.92 -2.86
C PHE A 21 -3.33 6.62 -4.09
N SER A 22 -2.22 6.09 -4.58
CA SER A 22 -1.55 6.60 -5.78
C SER A 22 -0.82 5.48 -6.50
N ILE A 23 -0.60 5.68 -7.80
CA ILE A 23 0.06 4.73 -8.69
C ILE A 23 1.37 5.33 -9.14
N LEU A 24 2.45 4.58 -8.93
CA LEU A 24 3.80 4.98 -9.31
C LEU A 24 4.38 4.01 -10.33
N ARG A 25 5.28 4.49 -11.17
CA ARG A 25 6.15 3.62 -11.94
C ARG A 25 7.35 3.17 -11.09
N PRO A 26 7.98 2.03 -11.39
CA PRO A 26 9.14 1.55 -10.64
C PRO A 26 10.29 2.57 -10.53
N GLU A 27 10.48 3.40 -11.55
CA GLU A 27 11.48 4.46 -11.59
C GLU A 27 11.19 5.63 -10.63
N ASP A 28 9.93 5.87 -10.27
CA ASP A 28 9.52 7.00 -9.42
C ASP A 28 9.84 6.78 -7.94
N VAL A 29 10.08 5.53 -7.53
CA VAL A 29 10.25 5.14 -6.12
C VAL A 29 11.70 4.90 -5.71
N ARG A 30 12.68 5.28 -6.53
CA ARG A 30 14.10 5.09 -6.19
C ARG A 30 14.45 5.76 -4.84
N PRO A 31 15.32 5.13 -4.01
CA PRO A 31 16.11 3.93 -4.28
C PRO A 31 15.34 2.61 -4.08
N GLN A 32 14.04 2.64 -3.80
CA GLN A 32 13.24 1.42 -3.72
C GLN A 32 13.19 0.76 -5.10
N ARG A 33 13.28 -0.57 -5.10
CA ARG A 33 13.33 -1.39 -6.32
C ARG A 33 12.21 -2.43 -6.31
N PRO A 34 10.94 -2.02 -6.57
CA PRO A 34 9.82 -2.96 -6.64
C PRO A 34 10.08 -4.13 -7.60
N GLU A 35 10.88 -3.91 -8.63
CA GLU A 35 11.32 -4.93 -9.58
C GLU A 35 12.12 -6.08 -8.94
N GLU A 36 12.77 -5.88 -7.78
CA GLU A 36 13.44 -6.96 -7.05
C GLU A 36 12.45 -7.93 -6.41
N LEU A 37 11.22 -7.49 -6.11
CA LEU A 37 10.14 -8.38 -5.70
C LEU A 37 9.44 -9.01 -6.90
N ARG A 38 9.39 -8.27 -8.02
CA ARG A 38 8.71 -8.70 -9.23
C ARG A 38 9.35 -8.09 -10.49
N PRO A 39 10.19 -8.83 -11.22
CA PRO A 39 10.97 -8.28 -12.34
C PRO A 39 10.15 -7.67 -13.49
N ASP A 40 8.88 -8.08 -13.67
CA ASP A 40 7.96 -7.57 -14.70
C ASP A 40 7.01 -6.47 -14.17
N ALA A 41 7.25 -5.92 -12.97
CA ALA A 41 6.42 -4.87 -12.40
C ALA A 41 6.46 -3.60 -13.27
N ARG A 42 5.29 -3.14 -13.71
CA ARG A 42 5.13 -1.90 -14.49
C ARG A 42 4.61 -0.72 -13.66
N SER A 43 3.99 -1.03 -12.52
CA SER A 43 3.38 -0.04 -11.65
C SER A 43 3.34 -0.57 -10.22
N SER A 44 3.33 0.34 -9.26
CA SER A 44 3.11 0.10 -7.84
C SER A 44 1.90 0.89 -7.39
N LEU A 45 0.88 0.20 -6.86
CA LEU A 45 -0.21 0.84 -6.15
C LEU A 45 0.20 1.01 -4.69
N VAL A 46 0.25 2.25 -4.23
CA VAL A 46 0.57 2.61 -2.85
C VAL A 46 -0.68 3.18 -2.22
N HIS A 47 -1.09 2.66 -1.07
CA HIS A 47 -2.24 3.14 -0.33
C HIS A 47 -1.84 3.54 1.09
N VAL A 48 -2.60 4.48 1.66
CA VAL A 48 -2.47 4.90 3.05
C VAL A 48 -3.80 4.77 3.77
N THR A 49 -3.73 4.40 5.04
CA THR A 49 -4.90 4.36 5.92
C THR A 49 -4.49 4.86 7.29
N ALA A 50 -5.22 5.85 7.79
CA ALA A 50 -5.15 6.35 9.14
C ALA A 50 -5.47 5.21 10.11
N LEU A 51 -4.68 5.10 11.18
CA LEU A 51 -4.83 4.03 12.17
C LEU A 51 -6.26 3.93 12.73
N LYS A 52 -6.96 5.07 12.83
CA LYS A 52 -8.35 5.13 13.30
C LYS A 52 -9.36 4.43 12.38
N HIS A 53 -9.04 4.29 11.09
CA HIS A 53 -9.90 3.68 10.08
C HIS A 53 -9.53 2.21 9.79
N THR A 54 -8.46 1.69 10.41
CA THR A 54 -8.05 0.30 10.19
C THR A 54 -9.09 -0.71 10.70
N VAL A 55 -9.38 -1.72 9.88
CA VAL A 55 -10.26 -2.84 10.21
C VAL A 55 -9.71 -3.59 11.43
N GLY A 56 -10.61 -3.87 12.39
CA GLY A 56 -10.24 -4.61 13.60
C GLY A 56 -9.44 -3.79 14.62
N ARG A 57 -9.43 -2.45 14.54
CA ARG A 57 -8.81 -1.56 15.55
C ARG A 57 -9.14 -1.94 17.00
N TYR A 58 -10.38 -2.36 17.26
CA TYR A 58 -10.87 -2.72 18.59
C TYR A 58 -10.85 -4.23 18.89
N ARG A 59 -10.32 -5.07 17.99
CA ARG A 59 -10.12 -6.50 18.28
C ARG A 59 -9.04 -6.68 19.34
N SER A 60 -9.16 -7.76 20.12
CA SER A 60 -8.14 -8.18 21.09
C SER A 60 -6.77 -8.32 20.41
N GLY A 61 -5.74 -7.79 21.05
CA GLY A 61 -4.42 -7.58 20.43
C GLY A 61 -4.19 -6.10 20.16
N GLY A 62 -3.00 -5.58 20.47
CA GLY A 62 -2.75 -4.14 20.39
C GLY A 62 -3.09 -3.57 19.01
N TRP A 63 -3.82 -2.46 18.96
CA TRP A 63 -4.22 -1.74 17.75
C TRP A 63 -3.06 -1.52 16.75
N TRP A 64 -1.83 -1.39 17.27
CA TRP A 64 -0.58 -1.33 16.49
C TRP A 64 -0.35 -2.56 15.59
N ASN A 65 -0.73 -3.76 16.02
CA ASN A 65 -0.59 -4.99 15.23
C ASN A 65 -1.78 -5.18 14.29
N ASN A 66 -2.97 -4.72 14.68
CA ASN A 66 -4.20 -4.90 13.90
C ASN A 66 -4.16 -4.14 12.57
N ARG A 67 -3.40 -3.03 12.45
CA ARG A 67 -3.20 -2.36 11.15
C ARG A 67 -2.65 -3.29 10.06
N TYR A 68 -1.86 -4.29 10.44
CA TYR A 68 -1.27 -5.19 9.45
C TYR A 68 -2.31 -6.17 8.89
N LEU A 69 -3.35 -6.49 9.68
CA LEU A 69 -4.51 -7.22 9.20
C LEU A 69 -5.31 -6.39 8.19
N HIS A 70 -5.48 -5.09 8.45
CA HIS A 70 -6.08 -4.15 7.49
C HIS A 70 -5.32 -4.13 6.17
N VAL A 71 -4.01 -3.88 6.21
CA VAL A 71 -3.16 -3.87 5.00
C VAL A 71 -3.25 -5.20 4.26
N ARG A 72 -3.25 -6.34 4.98
CA ARG A 72 -3.42 -7.65 4.36
C ARG A 72 -4.77 -7.76 3.64
N ALA A 73 -5.87 -7.37 4.29
CA ALA A 73 -7.21 -7.45 3.69
C ALA A 73 -7.33 -6.57 2.45
N VAL A 74 -6.83 -5.32 2.49
CA VAL A 74 -6.80 -4.43 1.32
C VAL A 74 -5.96 -5.04 0.20
N ASN A 75 -4.77 -5.56 0.50
CA ASN A 75 -3.91 -6.20 -0.50
C ASN A 75 -4.57 -7.45 -1.12
N GLU A 76 -5.30 -8.25 -0.33
CA GLU A 76 -6.05 -9.41 -0.83
C GLU A 76 -7.19 -8.97 -1.77
N ALA A 77 -7.95 -7.92 -1.42
CA ALA A 77 -9.01 -7.37 -2.26
C ALA A 77 -8.47 -6.83 -3.60
N VAL A 78 -7.42 -5.99 -3.54
CA VAL A 78 -6.75 -5.47 -4.75
C VAL A 78 -6.19 -6.61 -5.59
N SER A 79 -5.56 -7.61 -4.97
CA SER A 79 -4.98 -8.73 -5.72
C SER A 79 -6.05 -9.57 -6.41
N ALA A 80 -7.18 -9.84 -5.75
CA ALA A 80 -8.30 -10.57 -6.34
C ALA A 80 -8.91 -9.82 -7.52
N PHE A 81 -9.11 -8.51 -7.38
CA PHE A 81 -9.61 -7.64 -8.46
C PHE A 81 -8.65 -7.60 -9.65
N LEU A 82 -7.36 -7.36 -9.42
CA LEU A 82 -6.36 -7.35 -10.50
C LEU A 82 -6.26 -8.72 -11.19
N ALA A 83 -6.34 -9.81 -10.43
CA ALA A 83 -6.37 -11.16 -10.96
C ALA A 83 -7.60 -11.42 -11.83
N SER A 84 -8.79 -10.96 -11.44
CA SER A 84 -10.00 -11.10 -12.28
C SER A 84 -9.91 -10.31 -13.59
N ARG A 85 -9.02 -9.29 -13.65
CA ARG A 85 -8.70 -8.56 -14.88
C ARG A 85 -7.52 -9.16 -15.67
N GLY A 86 -6.90 -10.22 -15.16
CA GLY A 86 -5.79 -10.94 -15.80
C GLY A 86 -4.42 -10.33 -15.53
N PHE A 87 -4.32 -9.41 -14.56
CA PHE A 87 -3.05 -8.93 -14.06
C PHE A 87 -2.55 -9.86 -12.97
N ARG A 88 -1.24 -9.99 -12.86
CA ARG A 88 -0.63 -10.57 -11.66
C ARG A 88 -0.06 -9.40 -10.85
N CYS A 89 -0.13 -9.47 -9.54
CA CYS A 89 0.49 -8.51 -8.62
C CYS A 89 1.18 -9.24 -7.46
N VAL A 90 1.93 -8.49 -6.65
CA VAL A 90 2.47 -8.95 -5.35
C VAL A 90 2.07 -7.89 -4.34
N GLY A 91 1.38 -8.29 -3.27
CA GLY A 91 0.91 -7.39 -2.21
C GLY A 91 1.71 -7.56 -0.91
N PRO A 92 2.92 -6.97 -0.79
CA PRO A 92 3.71 -7.10 0.42
C PRO A 92 2.96 -6.51 1.62
N SER A 93 2.92 -7.21 2.76
CA SER A 93 2.23 -6.77 3.97
C SER A 93 3.02 -7.14 5.21
N PRO A 94 3.42 -6.19 6.10
CA PRO A 94 4.29 -6.47 7.25
C PRO A 94 3.79 -7.56 8.23
N HIS A 95 2.55 -8.02 8.09
CA HIS A 95 2.00 -9.13 8.85
C HIS A 95 2.79 -10.42 8.60
N GLY A 96 3.17 -11.14 9.67
CA GLY A 96 3.82 -12.46 9.57
C GLY A 96 5.23 -12.46 8.95
N HIS A 97 5.89 -11.30 8.87
CA HIS A 97 7.17 -11.18 8.16
C HIS A 97 8.36 -11.79 8.91
N SER A 98 9.12 -12.59 8.16
CA SER A 98 10.44 -13.08 8.53
C SER A 98 11.53 -12.24 7.85
N ARG A 99 12.61 -11.92 8.57
CA ARG A 99 13.81 -11.24 8.04
C ARG A 99 14.49 -12.00 6.88
N ARG A 100 14.10 -13.24 6.61
CA ARG A 100 14.63 -14.11 5.55
C ARG A 100 13.90 -13.98 4.20
N THR A 101 12.74 -13.34 4.14
CA THR A 101 12.02 -13.07 2.87
C THR A 101 12.61 -11.85 2.16
N LEU A 102 12.28 -11.58 0.89
CA LEU A 102 12.79 -10.41 0.14
C LEU A 102 12.11 -9.07 0.52
N MET A 103 11.01 -9.11 1.29
CA MET A 103 10.29 -7.90 1.77
C MET A 103 11.07 -6.94 2.69
N PRO A 104 12.16 -7.30 3.40
CA PRO A 104 13.02 -6.35 4.12
C PRO A 104 13.67 -5.29 3.23
N LYS A 105 13.57 -5.40 1.90
CA LYS A 105 14.20 -4.46 0.96
C LYS A 105 13.32 -3.28 0.53
N LEU A 106 11.99 -3.38 0.62
CA LEU A 106 11.10 -2.27 0.31
C LEU A 106 10.68 -1.54 1.58
N GLN A 107 11.03 -0.27 1.65
CA GLN A 107 10.59 0.63 2.71
C GLN A 107 9.29 1.31 2.29
N PHE A 108 8.18 0.97 2.96
CA PHE A 108 6.85 1.50 2.63
C PHE A 108 6.73 3.02 2.83
N LYS A 109 7.40 3.59 3.84
CA LYS A 109 7.30 5.04 4.13
C LYS A 109 7.91 5.90 3.00
N PRO A 110 9.14 5.66 2.52
CA PRO A 110 9.66 6.32 1.32
C PRO A 110 8.77 6.16 0.10
N MET A 111 8.18 4.97 -0.12
CA MET A 111 7.26 4.77 -1.25
C MET A 111 6.00 5.64 -1.13
N ALA A 112 5.41 5.76 0.05
CA ALA A 112 4.26 6.63 0.28
C ALA A 112 4.58 8.12 0.04
N VAL A 113 5.79 8.57 0.40
CA VAL A 113 6.24 9.95 0.14
C VAL A 113 6.45 10.17 -1.35
N ALA A 114 7.13 9.25 -2.05
CA ALA A 114 7.29 9.30 -3.50
C ALA A 114 5.93 9.30 -4.23
N ALA A 115 4.91 8.67 -3.63
CA ALA A 115 3.55 8.61 -4.16
C ALA A 115 2.76 9.91 -4.01
N GLY A 116 3.33 10.93 -3.34
CA GLY A 116 2.62 12.18 -3.04
C GLY A 116 1.60 12.06 -1.92
N LEU A 117 1.53 10.93 -1.21
CA LEU A 117 0.55 10.66 -0.14
C LEU A 117 0.92 11.31 1.19
N GLY A 118 1.91 12.21 1.20
CA GLY A 118 2.34 12.93 2.40
C GLY A 118 3.83 13.18 2.45
N TRP A 119 4.31 13.61 3.61
CA TRP A 119 5.72 13.91 3.86
C TRP A 119 6.23 13.24 5.13
N MET A 120 7.55 13.08 5.26
CA MET A 120 8.16 12.58 6.48
C MET A 120 8.11 13.65 7.57
N GLY A 121 7.43 13.36 8.69
CA GLY A 121 7.47 14.19 9.90
C GLY A 121 8.76 13.99 10.69
N LYS A 122 9.03 14.92 11.63
CA LYS A 122 10.19 14.84 12.55
C LYS A 122 10.21 13.57 13.43
N ASN A 123 9.05 12.92 13.57
CA ASN A 123 8.87 11.65 14.29
C ASN A 123 9.06 10.41 13.39
N ASN A 124 9.58 10.57 12.17
CA ASN A 124 9.74 9.52 11.18
C ASN A 124 8.43 8.82 10.76
N LEU A 125 7.28 9.46 10.94
CA LEU A 125 5.99 9.01 10.40
C LEU A 125 5.67 9.76 9.11
N VAL A 126 4.91 9.11 8.23
CA VAL A 126 4.33 9.79 7.07
C VAL A 126 3.15 10.61 7.57
N ILE A 127 3.17 11.92 7.30
CA ILE A 127 2.10 12.86 7.64
C ILE A 127 1.27 13.08 6.37
N HIS A 128 0.02 12.62 6.41
CA HIS A 128 -0.92 12.81 5.31
C HIS A 128 -1.52 14.24 5.36
N PRO A 129 -1.73 14.93 4.21
CA PRO A 129 -2.25 16.31 4.19
C PRO A 129 -3.57 16.51 4.94
N SER A 130 -4.48 15.53 4.91
CA SER A 130 -5.74 15.60 5.66
C SER A 130 -5.57 15.53 7.18
N SER A 131 -4.43 14.99 7.64
CA SER A 131 -4.11 14.87 9.08
C SER A 131 -3.44 16.13 9.64
N ALA A 132 -2.96 17.04 8.80
CA ALA A 132 -2.26 18.26 9.19
C ALA A 132 -3.20 19.48 9.38
N ARG A 133 -4.50 19.35 9.08
CA ARG A 133 -5.52 20.40 9.26
C ARG A 133 -6.37 20.21 10.53
N GLY A 134 -5.89 19.39 11.46
CA GLY A 134 -6.51 19.16 12.77
C GLY A 134 -6.20 20.27 13.75
#